data_AF-A0A7H1PV66-F1
#
_entry.id   AF-A0A7H1PV66-F1
#
_cell.length_a   1.000
_cell.length_b   1.000
_cell.length_c   1.000
_cell.angle_alpha   90.00
_cell.angle_beta   90.00
_cell.angle_gamma   90.00
#
_symmetry.space_group_name_H-M   'P 1'
#
loop_
_entity.id
_entity.type
_entity.pdbx_description
1 polymer ?
#
loop_
_entity_poly.entity_id
_entity_poly.type
_entity_poly.pdbx_seq_one_letter_code
_entity_poly.pdbx_strand_id
1 'polypeptide(L)' 'MTPAIDAHVRLDTHPTHPSAVTAVLTGTQARVAYMALEAAGWSVAAAGVLVLARTITRSPTGPTMQPGT' A
#
# COMPACT_ATOMS: atom_id res chain seq x y z
N MET A 1 1.05 26.96 19.04
CA MET A 1 0.35 25.66 18.88
C MET A 1 0.48 25.25 17.43
N THR A 2 0.98 24.05 17.14
CA THR A 2 0.94 23.50 15.79
C THR A 2 -0.52 23.13 15.49
N PRO A 3 -1.12 23.60 14.38
CA PRO A 3 -2.45 23.12 14.00
C PRO A 3 -2.39 21.60 13.84
N ALA A 4 -3.27 20.88 14.54
CA ALA A 4 -3.32 19.44 14.46
C ALA A 4 -3.87 19.03 13.10
N ILE A 5 -3.18 18.11 12.43
CA ILE A 5 -3.69 17.47 11.21
C ILE A 5 -4.70 16.40 11.65
N ASP A 6 -5.93 16.54 11.21
CA ASP A 6 -7.00 15.55 11.42
C ASP A 6 -7.13 14.67 10.18
N ALA A 7 -6.18 13.77 10.01
CA ALA A 7 -6.15 12.79 8.93
C ALA A 7 -5.73 11.43 9.51
N HIS A 8 -6.60 10.44 9.38
CA HIS A 8 -6.39 9.10 9.91
C HIS A 8 -6.33 8.10 8.77
N VAL A 9 -5.40 7.16 8.87
CA VAL A 9 -5.20 6.09 7.88
C VAL A 9 -5.32 4.75 8.60
N ARG A 10 -6.25 3.92 8.15
CA ARG A 10 -6.36 2.53 8.59
C ARG A 10 -5.96 1.62 7.44
N LEU A 11 -5.01 0.71 7.70
CA LEU A 11 -4.56 -0.28 6.72
C LEU A 11 -5.14 -1.65 7.04
N ASP A 12 -5.70 -2.31 6.04
CA ASP A 12 -6.24 -3.68 6.14
C ASP A 12 -5.78 -4.51 4.93
N THR A 13 -5.84 -5.84 5.03
CA THR A 13 -5.58 -6.72 3.89
C THR A 13 -6.77 -6.71 2.94
N HIS A 14 -6.51 -6.66 1.63
CA HIS A 14 -7.56 -6.68 0.63
C HIS A 14 -8.30 -8.04 0.65
N PRO A 15 -9.65 -8.06 0.73
CA PRO A 15 -10.43 -9.29 0.96
C PRO A 15 -10.26 -10.33 -0.17
N THR A 16 -10.09 -9.87 -1.40
CA THR A 16 -9.90 -10.73 -2.59
C THR A 16 -8.43 -11.08 -2.88
N HIS A 17 -7.50 -10.28 -2.35
CA HIS A 17 -6.09 -10.35 -2.75
C HIS A 17 -5.20 -10.28 -1.51
N PRO A 18 -4.79 -11.43 -0.93
CA PRO A 18 -4.02 -11.45 0.32
C PRO A 18 -2.66 -10.76 0.21
N SER A 19 -2.15 -10.54 -1.00
CA SER A 19 -0.93 -9.76 -1.27
C SER A 19 -1.17 -8.25 -1.45
N ALA A 20 -2.41 -7.78 -1.40
CA ALA A 20 -2.75 -6.37 -1.53
C ALA A 20 -3.23 -5.80 -0.19
N VAL A 21 -2.97 -4.51 0.02
CA VAL A 21 -3.36 -3.76 1.22
C VAL A 21 -4.32 -2.65 0.80
N THR A 22 -5.41 -2.50 1.53
CA THR A 22 -6.36 -1.38 1.42
C THR A 22 -6.03 -0.33 2.49
N ALA A 23 -6.16 0.94 2.15
CA ALA A 23 -6.07 2.07 3.07
C ALA A 23 -7.41 2.80 3.10
N VAL A 24 -8.02 2.91 4.29
CA VAL A 24 -9.24 3.68 4.52
C VAL A 24 -8.87 4.99 5.20
N LEU A 25 -9.30 6.11 4.62
CA LEU A 25 -8.97 7.46 5.09
C LEU A 25 -10.17 8.11 5.78
N THR A 26 -9.95 8.65 6.97
CA THR A 26 -10.96 9.40 7.73
C THR A 26 -10.39 10.69 8.30
N GLY A 27 -11.25 11.55 8.83
CA GLY A 27 -10.89 12.89 9.33
C GLY A 27 -11.18 14.00 8.32
N THR A 28 -11.29 15.22 8.82
CA THR A 28 -11.61 16.44 8.07
C THR A 28 -10.51 16.82 7.07
N GLN A 29 -9.27 16.38 7.31
CA GLN A 29 -8.11 16.63 6.46
C GLN A 29 -7.61 15.35 5.76
N ALA A 30 -8.47 14.33 5.57
CA ALA A 30 -8.13 13.07 4.90
C ALA A 30 -7.46 13.24 3.51
N ARG A 31 -7.70 14.36 2.83
CA ARG A 31 -7.05 14.73 1.56
C ARG A 31 -5.52 14.79 1.68
N VAL A 32 -4.98 15.17 2.85
CA VAL A 32 -3.53 15.21 3.11
C VAL A 32 -2.94 13.80 3.07
N ALA A 33 -3.58 12.84 3.76
CA ALA A 33 -3.17 11.44 3.75
C ALA A 33 -3.33 10.81 2.36
N TYR A 34 -4.41 11.15 1.65
CA TYR A 34 -4.63 10.71 0.27
C TYR A 34 -3.46 11.11 -0.64
N MET A 35 -3.05 12.39 -0.62
CA MET A 35 -1.96 12.91 -1.46
C MET A 35 -0.62 12.22 -1.15
N ALA A 36 -0.34 11.98 0.14
CA ALA A 36 0.88 11.30 0.56
C ALA A 36 0.91 9.84 0.10
N LEU A 37 -0.21 9.12 0.16
CA LEU A 37 -0.30 7.73 -0.30
C LEU A 37 -0.20 7.63 -1.83
N GLU A 38 -0.85 8.54 -2.56
CA GLU A 38 -0.75 8.59 -4.03
C GLU A 38 0.71 8.83 -4.46
N ALA A 39 1.43 9.76 -3.81
CA ALA A 39 2.85 10.00 -4.03
C ALA A 39 3.75 8.79 -3.67
N ALA A 40 3.29 7.92 -2.77
CA ALA A 40 3.96 6.67 -2.40
C ALA A 40 3.61 5.49 -3.34
N GLY A 41 2.86 5.74 -4.43
CA GLY A 41 2.51 4.73 -5.44
C GLY A 41 1.25 3.91 -5.12
N TRP A 42 0.42 4.35 -4.18
CA TRP A 42 -0.88 3.75 -3.96
C TRP A 42 -1.86 4.15 -5.05
N SER A 43 -2.71 3.21 -5.49
CA SER A 43 -3.72 3.45 -6.51
C SER A 43 -5.10 3.68 -5.88
N VAL A 44 -5.89 4.60 -6.44
CA VAL A 44 -7.25 4.86 -5.96
C VAL A 44 -8.16 3.71 -6.36
N ALA A 45 -8.82 3.09 -5.37
CA ALA A 45 -9.82 2.06 -5.62
C ALA A 45 -11.25 2.60 -5.46
N ALA A 46 -11.46 3.55 -4.54
CA ALA A 46 -12.73 4.26 -4.35
C ALA A 46 -12.48 5.59 -3.61
N ALA A 47 -13.54 6.39 -3.42
CA ALA A 47 -13.45 7.63 -2.64
C ALA A 47 -12.99 7.34 -1.20
N GLY A 48 -11.82 7.89 -0.82
CA GLY A 48 -11.22 7.66 0.50
C GLY A 48 -10.61 6.27 0.69
N VAL A 49 -10.51 5.47 -0.37
CA VAL A 49 -9.90 4.13 -0.34
C VAL A 49 -8.80 4.03 -1.39
N LEU A 50 -7.58 3.77 -0.94
CA LEU A 50 -6.45 3.46 -1.82
C LEU A 50 -6.02 2.00 -1.63
N VAL A 51 -5.46 1.42 -2.67
CA VAL A 51 -4.94 0.05 -2.66
C VAL A 51 -3.49 0.07 -3.15
N LEU A 52 -2.64 -0.65 -2.43
CA LEU A 52 -1.29 -0.98 -2.88
C LEU A 52 -1.21 -2.48 -3.15
N ALA A 53 -0.95 -2.85 -4.40
CA ALA A 53 -0.56 -4.21 -4.72
C ALA A 53 0.91 -4.41 -4.30
N ARG A 54 1.14 -5.24 -3.28
CA ARG A 54 2.51 -5.61 -2.90
C ARG A 54 2.94 -6.76 -3.80
N THR A 55 3.81 -6.48 -4.77
CA THR A 55 4.47 -7.53 -5.55
C THR A 55 5.39 -8.32 -4.61
N ILE A 56 4.88 -9.42 -4.07
CA ILE A 56 5.70 -10.42 -3.40
C ILE A 56 6.43 -11.23 -4.46
N THR A 57 7.56 -10.71 -4.92
CA THR A 57 8.49 -11.50 -5.73
C THR A 57 9.06 -12.58 -4.82
N ARG A 58 8.63 -13.82 -5.01
CA ARG A 58 9.32 -15.00 -4.48
C ARG A 58 10.76 -14.93 -4.98
N SER A 59 11.72 -14.76 -4.08
CA SER A 59 13.13 -14.96 -4.42
C SER A 59 13.28 -16.37 -5.00
N PRO A 60 13.91 -16.55 -6.17
CA PRO A 60 14.26 -17.90 -6.62
C PRO A 60 15.22 -18.48 -5.59
N THR A 61 14.75 -19.45 -4.81
CA THR A 61 15.62 -20.27 -3.98
C THR A 61 16.53 -21.06 -4.93
N GLY A 62 17.80 -20.68 -4.99
CA GLY A 62 18.86 -21.44 -5.68
C GLY A 62 19.14 -22.80 -5.00
N PRO A 63 20.07 -23.61 -5.52
CA PRO A 63 21.17 -23.21 -6.40
C PRO A 63 20.97 -23.59 -7.86
N THR A 64 21.40 -22.70 -8.75
CA THR A 64 21.65 -22.99 -10.15
C THR A 64 22.72 -24.07 -10.23
N MET A 65 22.36 -25.30 -10.59
CA MET A 65 23.35 -26.29 -11.03
C MET A 65 23.93 -25.80 -12.35
N GLN A 66 25.14 -25.27 -12.32
CA GLN A 66 25.94 -24.99 -13.49
C GLN A 66 26.37 -26.34 -14.10
N PRO A 67 26.01 -26.68 -15.35
CA PRO A 67 26.57 -27.87 -15.98
C PRO A 67 28.07 -27.67 -16.18
N GLY A 68 28.83 -28.69 -15.82
CA GLY A 68 30.29 -28.71 -15.85
C GLY A 68 30.87 -28.52 -17.26
N THR A 69 32.13 -28.08 -17.24
CA THR A 69 33.08 -27.87 -18.35
C THR A 69 32.98 -28.86 -19.51
#